data_AF-A0A1M7ZIC8-F1
#
_entry.id   AF-A0A1M7ZIC8-F1
#
_cell.length_a   1.000
_cell.length_b   1.000
_cell.length_c   1.000
_cell.angle_alpha   90.00
_cell.angle_beta   90.00
_cell.angle_gamma   90.00
#
_symmetry.space_group_name_H-M   'P 1'
#
loop_
_entity.id
_entity.type
_entity.pdbx_description
1 polymer ?
#
loop_
_entity_poly.entity_id
_entity_poly.type
_entity_poly.pdbx_seq_one_letter_code
_entity_poly.pdbx_strand_id
1 'polypeptide(L)'
;MLKKHIFQGVGALLVAATLYSCAPTQALKKENREVPDAFLGSTDTTNSAQIVWSDFFNDPNLKALIDTALVRNQELNQVMQEVIITSTEIQARKGEYLPFVNIQAGAGMDKVGRYTRNGVVEHSHEITEGKEFPEPLGDLMFGAVASWELDVWKKLRNSKKAAVMNYLSTVEGKNFMTTKLVAEIANSYFELMALDNQLDILNQNIEIQKNALKVVKMQKQAAKVTELAVKRFEAEVAKNQSRIYEVRQQITETENGINFLLGRYPQPIVRSSAAFPDLMPQMLKEGIPSQLLANRPDIRQAEMGLEAAKLDIQVAKAEFYPSFRIVGGIGYNAFNAKYLLTTPESLIFNLAGDMVAPLVNRNAIKANYQAANAKQVAAVYEYEKTILNGYVEVANQLAKIENLQQSFALKSQQVQALTESITISNNLFSSARADYMEVLLTQREALESRMELIETKMQQMNAMVNMYQALGGGWN
;
A
#
# COMPACT_ATOMS: atom_id res chain seq x y z
N MET A 1 8.96 33.19 -58.59
CA MET A 1 7.85 33.73 -57.77
C MET A 1 7.10 32.67 -56.95
N LEU A 2 6.84 31.45 -57.46
CA LEU A 2 6.10 30.40 -56.75
C LEU A 2 6.66 29.99 -55.36
N LYS A 3 7.99 29.84 -55.21
CA LYS A 3 8.62 29.48 -53.92
C LYS A 3 8.32 30.47 -52.80
N LYS A 4 8.21 31.77 -53.11
CA LYS A 4 8.01 32.83 -52.10
C LYS A 4 6.57 32.84 -51.58
N HIS A 5 5.59 32.55 -52.43
CA HIS A 5 4.18 32.44 -52.04
C HIS A 5 3.86 31.15 -51.27
N ILE A 6 4.56 30.05 -51.55
CA ILE A 6 4.45 28.81 -50.75
C ILE A 6 5.00 29.05 -49.34
N PHE A 7 6.18 29.68 -49.20
CA PHE A 7 6.73 30.03 -47.88
C PHE A 7 5.85 31.02 -47.10
N GLN A 8 5.24 31.99 -47.79
CA GLN A 8 4.30 32.94 -47.17
C GLN A 8 2.97 32.29 -46.77
N GLY A 9 2.44 31.35 -47.57
CA GLY A 9 1.23 30.60 -47.26
C GLY A 9 1.42 29.62 -46.09
N VAL A 10 2.56 28.92 -46.06
CA VAL A 10 2.95 28.05 -44.93
C VAL A 10 3.16 28.87 -43.66
N GLY A 11 3.78 30.05 -43.77
CA GLY A 11 3.95 30.99 -42.65
C GLY A 11 2.62 31.50 -42.09
N ALA A 12 1.67 31.86 -42.95
CA ALA A 12 0.34 32.33 -42.53
C ALA A 12 -0.50 31.22 -41.87
N LEU A 13 -0.40 29.98 -42.35
CA LEU A 13 -1.05 28.81 -41.73
C LEU A 13 -0.45 28.47 -40.36
N LEU A 14 0.87 28.57 -40.20
CA LEU A 14 1.57 28.43 -38.92
C LEU A 14 1.14 29.50 -37.90
N VAL A 15 0.96 30.75 -38.34
CA VAL A 15 0.50 31.87 -37.50
C VAL A 15 -1.00 31.75 -37.16
N ALA A 16 -1.83 31.24 -38.06
CA ALA A 16 -3.25 30.98 -37.76
C ALA A 16 -3.44 29.79 -36.80
N ALA A 17 -2.61 28.75 -36.90
CA ALA A 17 -2.62 27.60 -36.01
C ALA A 17 -2.18 27.97 -34.57
N THR A 18 -1.27 28.93 -34.40
CA THR A 18 -0.82 29.36 -33.07
C THR A 18 -1.91 30.14 -32.33
N LEU A 19 -2.70 30.99 -33.04
CA LEU A 19 -3.76 31.82 -32.47
C LEU A 19 -4.99 31.02 -31.96
N TYR A 20 -5.25 29.82 -32.48
CA TYR A 20 -6.34 28.93 -32.02
C TYR A 20 -5.88 27.79 -31.09
N SER A 21 -4.60 27.75 -30.72
CA SER A 21 -4.01 26.67 -29.88
C SER A 21 -3.98 27.00 -28.38
N CYS A 22 -4.73 27.99 -27.91
CA CYS A 22 -4.69 28.41 -26.52
C CYS A 22 -5.20 27.27 -25.60
N ALA A 23 -4.26 26.50 -25.06
CA ALA A 23 -4.52 25.51 -24.03
C ALA A 23 -5.02 26.26 -22.79
N PRO A 24 -6.13 25.83 -22.17
CA PRO A 24 -6.59 26.43 -20.93
C PRO A 24 -5.49 26.31 -19.87
N THR A 25 -5.20 27.41 -19.18
CA THR A 25 -4.22 27.41 -18.08
C THR A 25 -5.00 27.42 -16.77
N GLN A 26 -5.23 26.25 -16.19
CA GLN A 26 -5.73 26.16 -14.84
C GLN A 26 -4.54 26.21 -13.87
N ALA A 27 -4.65 27.00 -12.81
CA ALA A 27 -3.62 27.06 -11.78
C ALA A 27 -3.58 25.72 -11.02
N LEU A 28 -2.38 25.14 -10.87
CA LEU A 28 -2.18 23.94 -10.06
C LEU A 28 -2.45 24.27 -8.59
N LYS A 29 -3.18 23.38 -7.88
CA LYS A 29 -3.26 23.48 -6.42
C LYS A 29 -1.87 23.15 -5.86
N LYS A 30 -1.30 24.08 -5.09
CA LYS A 30 -0.08 23.84 -4.32
C LYS A 30 -0.44 23.08 -3.04
N GLU A 31 0.36 22.08 -2.72
CA GLU A 31 0.23 21.34 -1.46
C GLU A 31 0.63 22.18 -0.25
N ASN A 32 -0.08 22.02 0.86
CA ASN A 32 0.38 22.48 2.16
C ASN A 32 1.35 21.45 2.77
N ARG A 33 2.55 21.89 3.14
CA ARG A 33 3.58 21.07 3.82
C ARG A 33 3.84 21.53 5.26
N GLU A 34 3.10 22.54 5.74
CA GLU A 34 3.26 23.07 7.08
C GLU A 34 2.82 22.04 8.12
N VAL A 35 3.71 21.74 9.06
CA VAL A 35 3.47 20.90 10.23
C VAL A 35 3.86 21.68 11.48
N PRO A 36 3.26 21.39 12.65
CA PRO A 36 3.69 22.00 13.90
C PRO A 36 5.18 21.78 14.18
N ASP A 37 5.82 22.69 14.92
CA ASP A 37 7.25 22.60 15.22
C ASP A 37 7.59 21.45 16.19
N ALA A 38 6.64 21.04 17.03
CA ALA A 38 6.81 20.03 18.07
C ALA A 38 5.52 19.25 18.33
N PHE A 39 5.63 17.97 18.73
CA PHE A 39 4.47 17.16 19.13
C PHE A 39 3.91 17.53 20.51
N LEU A 40 4.80 17.78 21.48
CA LEU A 40 4.46 18.12 22.88
C LEU A 40 5.44 19.18 23.45
N GLY A 41 5.91 20.10 22.62
CA GLY A 41 6.90 21.12 22.99
C GLY A 41 8.37 20.63 23.06
N SER A 42 8.62 19.34 22.79
CA SER A 42 9.96 18.80 22.59
C SER A 42 10.52 19.22 21.22
N THR A 43 11.78 19.65 21.18
CA THR A 43 12.53 20.00 19.96
C THR A 43 13.72 19.08 19.71
N ASP A 44 13.81 17.96 20.45
CA ASP A 44 14.82 16.93 20.20
C ASP A 44 14.59 16.31 18.82
N THR A 45 15.66 16.20 18.02
CA THR A 45 15.60 15.67 16.65
C THR A 45 15.96 14.19 16.60
N THR A 46 16.36 13.59 17.72
CA THR A 46 16.61 12.15 17.82
C THR A 46 15.32 11.39 17.55
N ASN A 47 15.34 10.41 16.64
CA ASN A 47 14.13 9.73 16.20
C ASN A 47 14.31 8.20 16.16
N SER A 48 13.45 7.48 16.87
CA SER A 48 13.46 6.01 16.93
C SER A 48 13.05 5.33 15.62
N ALA A 49 12.46 6.04 14.66
CA ALA A 49 12.14 5.48 13.33
C ALA A 49 13.37 4.97 12.57
N GLN A 50 14.55 5.51 12.88
CA GLN A 50 15.80 5.14 12.22
C GLN A 50 16.42 3.84 12.77
N ILE A 51 15.86 3.29 13.86
CA ILE A 51 16.30 2.01 14.42
C ILE A 51 15.78 0.89 13.51
N VAL A 52 16.65 -0.03 13.10
CA VAL A 52 16.29 -1.23 12.32
C VAL A 52 15.38 -2.12 13.16
N TRP A 53 14.35 -2.73 12.55
CA TRP A 53 13.36 -3.48 13.34
C TRP A 53 14.00 -4.65 14.10
N SER A 54 15.05 -5.25 13.53
CA SER A 54 15.79 -6.35 14.14
C SER A 54 16.55 -5.94 15.40
N ASP A 55 16.92 -4.67 15.53
CA ASP A 55 17.59 -4.13 16.72
C ASP A 55 16.58 -3.57 17.72
N PHE A 56 15.40 -3.18 17.24
CA PHE A 56 14.29 -2.69 18.05
C PHE A 56 13.67 -3.80 18.92
N PHE A 57 13.40 -4.96 18.31
CA PHE A 57 12.88 -6.11 19.04
C PHE A 57 14.02 -6.93 19.63
N ASN A 58 13.93 -7.35 20.90
CA ASN A 58 14.97 -8.16 21.53
C ASN A 58 14.67 -9.67 21.54
N ASP A 59 13.39 -10.06 21.45
CA ASP A 59 12.98 -11.47 21.51
C ASP A 59 13.32 -12.21 20.21
N PRO A 60 14.16 -13.26 20.24
CA PRO A 60 14.55 -14.02 19.06
C PRO A 60 13.37 -14.77 18.41
N ASN A 61 12.35 -15.18 19.16
CA ASN A 61 11.18 -15.84 18.58
C ASN A 61 10.37 -14.84 17.76
N LEU A 62 10.16 -13.64 18.29
CA LEU A 62 9.49 -12.57 17.55
C LEU A 62 10.22 -12.23 16.26
N LYS A 63 11.56 -12.11 16.31
CA LYS A 63 12.37 -11.88 15.09
C LYS A 63 12.16 -12.96 14.04
N ALA A 64 12.21 -14.23 14.44
CA ALA A 64 12.02 -15.35 13.52
C ALA A 64 10.63 -15.37 12.87
N LEU A 65 9.59 -14.94 13.60
CA LEU A 65 8.23 -14.79 13.04
C LEU A 65 8.20 -13.66 12.00
N ILE A 66 8.77 -12.49 12.33
CA ILE A 66 8.86 -11.36 11.41
C ILE A 66 9.63 -11.74 10.13
N ASP A 67 10.81 -12.34 10.26
CA ASP A 67 11.62 -12.79 9.12
C ASP A 67 10.83 -13.75 8.20
N THR A 68 10.10 -14.69 8.80
CA THR A 68 9.27 -15.63 8.04
C THR A 68 8.15 -14.92 7.29
N ALA A 69 7.49 -13.95 7.92
CA ALA A 69 6.40 -13.19 7.30
C ALA A 69 6.90 -12.33 6.14
N LEU A 70 8.04 -11.64 6.29
CA LEU A 70 8.62 -10.80 5.25
C LEU A 70 8.93 -11.57 3.96
N VAL A 71 9.10 -12.89 4.03
CA VAL A 71 9.31 -13.77 2.89
C VAL A 71 8.01 -14.41 2.39
N ARG A 72 7.13 -14.86 3.29
CA ARG A 72 6.00 -15.75 2.94
C ARG A 72 4.63 -15.08 2.91
N ASN A 73 4.49 -13.88 3.48
CA ASN A 73 3.22 -13.17 3.53
C ASN A 73 2.70 -12.88 2.11
N GLN A 74 1.46 -13.30 1.83
CA GLN A 74 0.91 -13.22 0.47
C GLN A 74 0.54 -11.79 0.08
N GLU A 75 0.09 -10.95 1.02
CA GLU A 75 -0.23 -9.55 0.74
C GLU A 75 1.03 -8.76 0.39
N LEU A 76 2.12 -8.95 1.14
CA LEU A 76 3.42 -8.37 0.80
C LEU A 76 3.92 -8.86 -0.57
N ASN A 77 3.75 -10.15 -0.87
CA ASN A 77 4.11 -10.71 -2.18
C ASN A 77 3.27 -10.14 -3.33
N GLN A 78 1.98 -9.84 -3.10
CA GLN A 78 1.14 -9.12 -4.08
C GLN A 78 1.63 -7.69 -4.30
N VAL A 79 1.95 -6.95 -3.23
CA VAL A 79 2.52 -5.60 -3.35
C VAL A 79 3.85 -5.61 -4.11
N MET A 80 4.68 -6.64 -3.91
CA MET A 80 5.89 -6.84 -4.70
C MET A 80 5.60 -7.06 -6.19
N GLN A 81 4.50 -7.73 -6.55
CA GLN A 81 4.10 -7.84 -7.96
C GLN A 81 3.64 -6.51 -8.53
N GLU A 82 2.96 -5.66 -7.74
CA GLU A 82 2.56 -4.32 -8.18
C GLU A 82 3.78 -3.44 -8.52
N VAL A 83 4.87 -3.57 -7.76
CA VAL A 83 6.16 -2.92 -8.08
C VAL A 83 6.70 -3.39 -9.44
N ILE A 84 6.57 -4.69 -9.76
CA ILE A 84 6.98 -5.22 -11.06
C ILE A 84 6.07 -4.67 -12.16
N ILE A 85 4.74 -4.67 -11.97
CA ILE A 85 3.76 -4.14 -12.92
C ILE A 85 4.06 -2.67 -13.26
N THR A 86 4.31 -1.82 -12.26
CA THR A 86 4.64 -0.42 -12.52
C THR A 86 6.03 -0.24 -13.16
N SER A 87 6.98 -1.14 -12.87
CA SER A 87 8.29 -1.12 -13.53
C SER A 87 8.20 -1.47 -15.03
N THR A 88 7.29 -2.35 -15.43
CA THR A 88 7.08 -2.71 -16.84
C THR A 88 6.36 -1.60 -17.60
N GLU A 89 5.49 -0.84 -16.94
CA GLU A 89 4.88 0.36 -17.52
C GLU A 89 5.94 1.40 -17.92
N ILE A 90 7.02 1.57 -17.14
CA ILE A 90 8.15 2.43 -17.54
C ILE A 90 8.78 1.94 -18.85
N GLN A 91 8.90 0.62 -19.03
CA GLN A 91 9.46 0.03 -20.25
C GLN A 91 8.53 0.26 -21.44
N ALA A 92 7.22 0.10 -21.26
CA ALA A 92 6.21 0.40 -22.28
C ALA A 92 6.31 1.88 -22.73
N ARG A 93 6.32 2.83 -21.79
CA ARG A 93 6.48 4.27 -22.09
C ARG A 93 7.82 4.63 -22.72
N LYS A 94 8.89 3.89 -22.37
CA LYS A 94 10.19 4.03 -23.04
C LYS A 94 10.11 3.55 -24.50
N GLY A 95 9.37 2.49 -24.77
CA GLY A 95 9.12 1.97 -26.12
C GLY A 95 8.33 2.95 -26.99
N GLU A 96 7.28 3.56 -26.44
CA GLU A 96 6.46 4.58 -27.14
C GLU A 96 7.28 5.78 -27.65
N TYR A 97 8.42 6.08 -27.02
CA TYR A 97 9.31 7.16 -27.43
C TYR A 97 10.26 6.81 -28.59
N LEU A 98 10.45 5.52 -28.87
CA LEU A 98 11.37 5.04 -29.91
C LEU A 98 10.64 4.83 -31.24
N PRO A 99 11.36 4.79 -32.38
CA PRO A 99 10.77 4.40 -33.65
C PRO A 99 10.22 2.97 -33.60
N PHE A 100 9.00 2.78 -34.11
CA PHE A 100 8.42 1.47 -34.36
C PHE A 100 8.79 1.03 -35.77
N VAL A 101 9.22 -0.21 -35.95
CA VAL A 101 9.45 -0.82 -37.27
C VAL A 101 8.60 -2.07 -37.38
N ASN A 102 7.71 -2.09 -38.36
CA ASN A 102 6.80 -3.20 -38.63
C ASN A 102 7.05 -3.78 -40.01
N ILE A 103 6.89 -5.09 -40.16
CA ILE A 103 6.82 -5.72 -41.47
C ILE A 103 5.37 -5.73 -41.91
N GLN A 104 5.11 -5.26 -43.12
CA GLN A 104 3.80 -5.27 -43.73
C GLN A 104 3.84 -6.13 -44.98
N ALA A 105 2.87 -7.03 -45.10
CA ALA A 105 2.56 -7.76 -46.32
C ALA A 105 1.08 -7.55 -46.63
N GLY A 106 0.76 -7.27 -47.89
CA GLY A 106 -0.59 -7.03 -48.35
C GLY A 106 -0.79 -7.63 -49.73
N ALA A 107 -2.00 -8.14 -49.97
CA ALA A 107 -2.45 -8.54 -51.29
C ALA A 107 -3.86 -7.98 -51.49
N GLY A 108 -4.06 -7.29 -52.58
CA GLY A 108 -5.33 -6.70 -52.98
C GLY A 108 -5.60 -6.96 -54.46
N MET A 109 -6.82 -6.67 -54.87
CA MET A 109 -7.19 -6.57 -56.27
C MET A 109 -8.08 -5.34 -56.41
N ASP A 110 -7.78 -4.47 -57.36
CA ASP A 110 -8.59 -3.28 -57.65
C ASP A 110 -9.18 -3.37 -59.07
N LYS A 111 -10.42 -2.94 -59.22
CA LYS A 111 -11.04 -2.73 -60.53
C LYS A 111 -11.48 -1.28 -60.62
N VAL A 112 -10.67 -0.50 -61.31
CA VAL A 112 -10.99 0.89 -61.58
C VAL A 112 -12.13 0.99 -62.62
N GLY A 113 -12.97 2.01 -62.48
CA GLY A 113 -14.02 2.28 -63.47
C GLY A 113 -13.42 2.71 -64.81
N ARG A 114 -13.91 2.16 -65.91
CA ARG A 114 -13.38 2.42 -67.28
C ARG A 114 -13.29 3.91 -67.65
N TYR A 115 -14.26 4.72 -67.23
CA TYR A 115 -14.30 6.15 -67.53
C TYR A 115 -13.62 7.02 -66.45
N THR A 116 -12.62 6.47 -65.78
CA THR A 116 -11.78 7.20 -64.82
C THR A 116 -10.37 7.38 -65.38
N ARG A 117 -9.58 8.29 -64.80
CA ARG A 117 -8.18 8.52 -65.23
C ARG A 117 -7.37 7.20 -65.29
N ASN A 118 -7.45 6.39 -64.24
CA ASN A 118 -6.69 5.13 -64.18
C ASN A 118 -7.27 4.10 -65.16
N GLY A 119 -8.60 3.98 -65.26
CA GLY A 119 -9.23 3.03 -66.20
C GLY A 119 -8.97 3.34 -67.67
N VAL A 120 -8.84 4.62 -68.06
CA VAL A 120 -8.44 5.01 -69.43
C VAL A 120 -6.97 4.67 -69.68
N VAL A 121 -6.08 4.89 -68.71
CA VAL A 121 -4.65 4.56 -68.82
C VAL A 121 -4.44 3.06 -68.93
N GLU A 122 -5.09 2.26 -68.07
CA GLU A 122 -5.02 0.80 -68.10
C GLU A 122 -5.57 0.21 -69.40
N HIS A 123 -6.58 0.84 -70.01
CA HIS A 123 -7.11 0.38 -71.30
C HIS A 123 -6.28 0.83 -72.51
N SER A 124 -5.62 1.99 -72.42
CA SER A 124 -4.87 2.58 -73.55
C SER A 124 -3.41 2.12 -73.62
N HIS A 125 -2.95 1.35 -72.63
CA HIS A 125 -1.58 0.87 -72.55
C HIS A 125 -1.54 -0.64 -72.24
N GLU A 126 -0.43 -1.26 -72.60
CA GLU A 126 -0.15 -2.67 -72.29
C GLU A 126 0.96 -2.75 -71.25
N ILE A 127 0.92 -3.77 -70.39
CA ILE A 127 1.93 -4.02 -69.36
C ILE A 127 3.26 -4.47 -69.99
N THR A 128 3.15 -5.28 -71.04
CA THR A 128 4.24 -5.74 -71.91
C THR A 128 3.64 -5.96 -73.29
N GLU A 129 4.43 -5.87 -74.35
CA GLU A 129 3.96 -6.02 -75.75
C GLU A 129 3.00 -7.21 -75.93
N GLY A 130 1.77 -6.92 -76.33
CA GLY A 130 0.65 -7.85 -76.53
C GLY A 130 -0.10 -8.29 -75.27
N LYS A 131 0.10 -7.62 -74.11
CA LYS A 131 -0.60 -7.95 -72.85
C LYS A 131 -1.25 -6.73 -72.20
N GLU A 132 -2.58 -6.69 -72.29
CA GLU A 132 -3.43 -5.74 -71.57
C GLU A 132 -3.30 -5.87 -70.03
N PHE A 133 -3.74 -4.85 -69.31
CA PHE A 133 -3.84 -4.90 -67.86
C PHE A 133 -4.88 -5.94 -67.41
N PRO A 134 -4.58 -6.79 -66.41
CA PRO A 134 -5.58 -7.65 -65.79
C PRO A 134 -6.72 -6.82 -65.19
N GLU A 135 -7.98 -7.21 -65.44
CA GLU A 135 -9.16 -6.65 -64.78
C GLU A 135 -9.86 -7.77 -63.95
N PRO A 136 -9.80 -7.76 -62.60
CA PRO A 136 -9.17 -6.77 -61.73
C PRO A 136 -7.64 -6.87 -61.69
N LEU A 137 -6.99 -5.74 -61.43
CA LEU A 137 -5.54 -5.64 -61.32
C LEU A 137 -5.13 -6.09 -59.92
N GLY A 138 -4.23 -7.07 -59.83
CA GLY A 138 -3.64 -7.46 -58.56
C GLY A 138 -2.78 -6.34 -57.98
N ASP A 139 -2.60 -6.34 -56.68
CA ASP A 139 -1.66 -5.46 -55.98
C ASP A 139 -1.03 -6.23 -54.81
N LEU A 140 0.26 -6.55 -54.92
CA LEU A 140 1.02 -7.24 -53.90
C LEU A 140 2.04 -6.27 -53.31
N MET A 141 2.09 -6.19 -51.99
CA MET A 141 3.04 -5.35 -51.26
C MET A 141 3.75 -6.16 -50.18
N PHE A 142 5.06 -6.00 -50.06
CA PHE A 142 5.84 -6.58 -48.97
C PHE A 142 6.97 -5.62 -48.59
N GLY A 143 7.05 -5.20 -47.34
CA GLY A 143 8.07 -4.24 -46.92
C GLY A 143 8.13 -4.02 -45.42
N ALA A 144 9.08 -3.17 -45.02
CA ALA A 144 9.18 -2.65 -43.66
C ALA A 144 8.71 -1.19 -43.63
N VAL A 145 7.90 -0.86 -42.64
CA VAL A 145 7.42 0.50 -42.38
C VAL A 145 7.85 0.92 -40.98
N ALA A 146 8.57 2.03 -40.91
CA ALA A 146 8.99 2.67 -39.68
C ALA A 146 8.10 3.89 -39.39
N SER A 147 7.70 4.08 -38.14
CA SER A 147 7.02 5.30 -37.68
C SER A 147 7.61 5.81 -36.37
N TRP A 148 7.72 7.13 -36.24
CA TRP A 148 8.26 7.75 -35.04
C TRP A 148 7.58 9.10 -34.77
N GLU A 149 7.19 9.35 -33.52
CA GLU A 149 6.62 10.61 -33.09
C GLU A 149 7.69 11.51 -32.46
N LEU A 150 7.84 12.73 -32.99
CA LEU A 150 8.72 13.75 -32.45
C LEU A 150 8.07 14.39 -31.22
N ASP A 151 8.65 14.14 -30.04
CA ASP A 151 8.12 14.65 -28.78
C ASP A 151 8.53 16.11 -28.48
N VAL A 152 8.04 17.04 -29.31
CA VAL A 152 8.33 18.48 -29.19
C VAL A 152 7.79 19.06 -27.87
N TRP A 153 6.61 18.59 -27.45
CA TRP A 153 5.88 19.11 -26.29
C TRP A 153 6.15 18.34 -25.00
N LYS A 154 7.09 17.39 -25.02
CA LYS A 154 7.43 16.50 -23.89
C LYS A 154 6.25 15.62 -23.43
N LYS A 155 5.25 15.35 -24.27
CA LYS A 155 4.12 14.45 -23.99
C LYS A 155 4.64 13.06 -23.59
N LEU A 156 5.44 12.43 -24.45
CA LEU A 156 5.95 11.07 -24.23
C LEU A 156 6.98 11.02 -23.10
N ARG A 157 7.88 12.01 -23.05
CA ARG A 157 8.88 12.14 -21.99
C ARG A 157 8.26 12.36 -20.61
N ASN A 158 7.23 13.20 -20.49
CA ASN A 158 6.53 13.42 -19.23
C ASN A 158 5.67 12.21 -18.84
N SER A 159 5.05 11.52 -19.80
CA SER A 159 4.33 10.27 -19.55
C SER A 159 5.26 9.19 -18.98
N LYS A 160 6.47 9.04 -19.54
CA LYS A 160 7.50 8.17 -18.96
C LYS A 160 7.89 8.60 -17.54
N LYS A 161 8.09 9.90 -17.29
CA LYS A 161 8.41 10.39 -15.95
C LYS A 161 7.29 10.13 -14.94
N ALA A 162 6.03 10.27 -15.35
CA ALA A 162 4.88 9.95 -14.51
C ALA A 162 4.88 8.46 -14.14
N ALA A 163 5.14 7.57 -15.10
CA ALA A 163 5.31 6.14 -14.85
C ALA A 163 6.45 5.84 -13.85
N VAL A 164 7.57 6.58 -13.92
CA VAL A 164 8.67 6.46 -12.93
C VAL A 164 8.20 6.88 -11.53
N MET A 165 7.46 7.98 -11.41
CA MET A 165 6.92 8.43 -10.12
C MET A 165 5.90 7.44 -9.53
N ASN A 166 5.04 6.85 -10.37
CA ASN A 166 4.13 5.79 -9.95
C ASN A 166 4.88 4.54 -9.46
N TYR A 167 5.95 4.13 -10.15
CA TYR A 167 6.82 3.05 -9.67
C TYR A 167 7.43 3.38 -8.30
N LEU A 168 8.03 4.57 -8.14
CA LEU A 168 8.58 4.98 -6.84
C LEU A 168 7.51 5.02 -5.75
N SER A 169 6.28 5.46 -6.08
CA SER A 169 5.13 5.41 -5.16
C SER A 169 4.84 3.97 -4.70
N THR A 170 4.83 2.99 -5.61
CA THR A 170 4.62 1.58 -5.23
C THR A 170 5.74 1.00 -4.39
N VAL A 171 7.00 1.44 -4.59
CA VAL A 171 8.12 1.05 -3.73
C VAL A 171 7.91 1.55 -2.30
N GLU A 172 7.44 2.79 -2.12
CA GLU A 172 7.10 3.30 -0.78
C GLU A 172 5.88 2.59 -0.18
N GLY A 173 4.89 2.23 -1.02
CA GLY A 173 3.76 1.39 -0.59
C GLY A 173 4.21 0.02 -0.06
N LYS A 174 5.22 -0.59 -0.68
CA LYS A 174 5.85 -1.83 -0.18
C LYS A 174 6.52 -1.61 1.18
N ASN A 175 7.25 -0.52 1.36
CA ASN A 175 7.87 -0.19 2.65
C ASN A 175 6.80 0.05 3.72
N PHE A 176 5.71 0.74 3.40
CA PHE A 176 4.60 0.94 4.33
C PHE A 176 3.94 -0.37 4.75
N MET A 177 3.71 -1.29 3.80
CA MET A 177 3.16 -2.61 4.07
C MET A 177 4.10 -3.44 4.95
N THR A 178 5.41 -3.32 4.73
CA THR A 178 6.44 -3.96 5.56
C THR A 178 6.35 -3.47 7.01
N THR A 179 6.33 -2.15 7.22
CA THR A 179 6.14 -1.53 8.55
C THR A 179 4.86 -2.01 9.24
N LYS A 180 3.74 -2.10 8.52
CA LYS A 180 2.46 -2.61 9.05
C LYS A 180 2.55 -4.08 9.46
N LEU A 181 3.10 -4.92 8.59
CA LEU A 181 3.24 -6.36 8.84
C LEU A 181 4.10 -6.64 10.08
N VAL A 182 5.21 -5.91 10.22
CA VAL A 182 6.08 -5.99 11.40
C VAL A 182 5.33 -5.62 12.68
N ALA A 183 4.59 -4.51 12.66
CA ALA A 183 3.82 -4.05 13.81
C ALA A 183 2.67 -5.01 14.18
N GLU A 184 1.95 -5.53 13.18
CA GLU A 184 0.83 -6.45 13.38
C GLU A 184 1.30 -7.76 14.04
N ILE A 185 2.40 -8.34 13.55
CA ILE A 185 2.99 -9.55 14.15
C ILE A 185 3.45 -9.29 15.58
N ALA A 186 4.13 -8.17 15.83
CA ALA A 186 4.59 -7.83 17.18
C ALA A 186 3.42 -7.62 18.16
N ASN A 187 2.37 -6.92 17.74
CA ASN A 187 1.15 -6.73 18.55
C ASN A 187 0.48 -8.07 18.89
N SER A 188 0.26 -8.94 17.90
CA SER A 188 -0.33 -10.27 18.13
C SER A 188 0.57 -11.19 18.96
N TYR A 189 1.89 -11.05 18.85
CA TYR A 189 2.84 -11.81 19.67
C TYR A 189 2.74 -11.41 21.15
N PHE A 190 2.69 -10.10 21.45
CA PHE A 190 2.50 -9.63 22.83
C PHE A 190 1.11 -9.97 23.38
N GLU A 191 0.08 -10.00 22.53
CA GLU A 191 -1.24 -10.50 22.90
C GLU A 191 -1.20 -11.98 23.30
N LEU A 192 -0.52 -12.84 22.54
CA LEU A 192 -0.33 -14.24 22.93
C LEU A 192 0.38 -14.39 24.28
N MET A 193 1.44 -13.61 24.51
CA MET A 193 2.14 -13.64 25.81
C MET A 193 1.23 -13.21 26.96
N ALA A 194 0.38 -12.20 26.73
CA ALA A 194 -0.61 -11.76 27.72
C ALA A 194 -1.66 -12.85 28.01
N LEU A 195 -2.18 -13.50 26.96
CA LEU A 195 -3.15 -14.60 27.10
C LEU A 195 -2.57 -15.80 27.85
N ASP A 196 -1.32 -16.17 27.59
CA ASP A 196 -0.64 -17.23 28.35
C ASP A 196 -0.55 -16.87 29.85
N ASN A 197 -0.23 -15.61 30.18
CA ASN A 197 -0.18 -15.13 31.56
C ASN A 197 -1.57 -15.08 32.21
N GLN A 198 -2.61 -14.70 31.47
CA GLN A 198 -3.99 -14.76 31.96
C GLN A 198 -4.42 -16.19 32.29
N LEU A 199 -4.02 -17.16 31.46
CA LEU A 199 -4.27 -18.58 31.69
C LEU A 199 -3.55 -19.06 32.96
N ASP A 200 -2.29 -18.66 33.17
CA ASP A 200 -1.53 -18.99 34.38
C ASP A 200 -2.17 -18.40 35.64
N ILE A 201 -2.59 -17.13 35.59
CA ILE A 201 -3.32 -16.46 36.68
C ILE A 201 -4.62 -17.20 37.01
N LEU A 202 -5.39 -17.62 36.00
CA LEU A 202 -6.63 -18.38 36.20
C LEU A 202 -6.37 -19.73 36.86
N ASN A 203 -5.35 -20.47 36.40
CA ASN A 203 -4.99 -21.76 36.97
C ASN A 203 -4.59 -21.62 38.44
N GLN A 204 -3.74 -20.65 38.77
CA GLN A 204 -3.34 -20.37 40.15
C GLN A 204 -4.55 -20.00 41.03
N ASN A 205 -5.45 -19.16 40.52
CA ASN A 205 -6.64 -18.75 41.25
C ASN A 205 -7.63 -19.90 41.47
N ILE A 206 -7.81 -20.78 40.49
CA ILE A 206 -8.67 -21.97 40.62
C ILE A 206 -8.14 -22.90 41.72
N GLU A 207 -6.83 -23.09 41.82
CA GLU A 207 -6.24 -23.89 42.90
C GLU A 207 -6.47 -23.26 44.28
N ILE A 208 -6.33 -21.93 44.39
CA ILE A 208 -6.68 -21.19 45.62
C ILE A 208 -8.17 -21.39 45.97
N GLN A 209 -9.07 -21.27 44.99
CA GLN A 209 -10.50 -21.41 45.20
C GLN A 209 -10.92 -22.85 45.54
N LYS A 210 -10.30 -23.87 44.96
CA LYS A 210 -10.52 -25.28 45.32
C LYS A 210 -10.10 -25.55 46.76
N ASN A 211 -8.98 -24.99 47.20
CA ASN A 211 -8.53 -25.09 48.59
C ASN A 211 -9.51 -24.42 49.54
N ALA A 212 -9.98 -23.20 49.22
CA ALA A 212 -11.00 -22.50 49.98
C ALA A 212 -12.32 -23.30 50.04
N LEU A 213 -12.78 -23.86 48.92
CA LEU A 213 -13.96 -24.70 48.87
C LEU A 213 -13.85 -25.94 49.77
N LYS A 214 -12.67 -26.58 49.83
CA LYS A 214 -12.41 -27.71 50.74
C LYS A 214 -12.59 -27.28 52.20
N VAL A 215 -12.06 -26.12 52.58
CA VAL A 215 -12.22 -25.55 53.93
C VAL A 215 -13.70 -25.28 54.25
N VAL A 216 -14.43 -24.64 53.33
CA VAL A 216 -15.87 -24.33 53.52
C VAL A 216 -16.70 -25.61 53.65
N LYS A 217 -16.39 -26.68 52.90
CA LYS A 217 -17.05 -27.99 53.05
C LYS A 217 -16.82 -28.60 54.44
N MET A 218 -15.60 -28.53 54.97
CA MET A 218 -15.29 -29.00 56.33
C MET A 218 -16.02 -28.17 57.39
N GLN A 219 -16.07 -26.85 57.23
CA GLN A 219 -16.82 -25.97 58.14
C GLN A 219 -18.34 -26.24 58.11
N LYS A 220 -18.91 -26.57 56.95
CA LYS A 220 -20.31 -26.99 56.84
C LYS A 220 -20.56 -28.29 57.61
N GLN A 221 -19.68 -29.29 57.48
CA GLN A 221 -19.78 -30.54 58.24
C GLN A 221 -19.70 -30.30 59.75
N ALA A 222 -18.94 -29.30 60.18
CA ALA A 222 -18.87 -28.83 61.56
C ALA A 222 -20.00 -27.85 61.96
N ALA A 223 -21.02 -27.67 61.11
CA ALA A 223 -22.15 -26.75 61.31
C ALA A 223 -21.77 -25.27 61.54
N LYS A 224 -20.59 -24.84 61.06
CA LYS A 224 -20.10 -23.45 61.19
C LYS A 224 -20.57 -22.53 60.06
N VAL A 225 -20.89 -23.10 58.90
CA VAL A 225 -21.38 -22.37 57.70
C VAL A 225 -22.54 -23.13 57.06
N THR A 226 -23.28 -22.45 56.19
CA THR A 226 -24.46 -23.01 55.51
C THR A 226 -24.11 -23.66 54.16
N GLU A 227 -25.04 -24.44 53.61
CA GLU A 227 -24.91 -24.99 52.24
C GLU A 227 -24.77 -23.89 51.18
N LEU A 228 -25.32 -22.70 51.42
CA LEU A 228 -25.19 -21.55 50.52
C LEU A 228 -23.71 -21.21 50.27
N ALA A 229 -22.88 -21.20 51.31
CA ALA A 229 -21.45 -20.92 51.19
C ALA A 229 -20.74 -21.94 50.28
N VAL A 230 -21.01 -23.24 50.48
CA VAL A 230 -20.47 -24.31 49.64
C VAL A 230 -20.88 -24.10 48.18
N LYS A 231 -22.17 -23.85 47.91
CA LYS A 231 -22.68 -23.67 46.54
C LYS A 231 -22.12 -22.42 45.85
N ARG A 232 -21.86 -21.34 46.59
CA ARG A 232 -21.23 -20.12 46.05
C ARG A 232 -19.78 -20.37 45.61
N PHE A 233 -18.97 -21.06 46.43
CA PHE A 233 -17.62 -21.43 46.05
C PHE A 233 -17.58 -22.46 44.91
N GLU A 234 -18.50 -23.44 44.90
CA GLU A 234 -18.64 -24.37 43.76
C GLU A 234 -18.92 -23.63 42.45
N ALA A 235 -19.82 -22.65 42.48
CA ALA A 235 -20.15 -21.83 41.31
C ALA A 235 -18.95 -20.99 40.84
N GLU A 236 -18.19 -20.37 41.75
CA GLU A 236 -17.04 -19.55 41.37
C GLU A 236 -15.89 -20.38 40.76
N VAL A 237 -15.62 -21.57 41.30
CA VAL A 237 -14.65 -22.51 40.71
C VAL A 237 -15.10 -22.90 39.30
N ALA A 238 -16.38 -23.26 39.11
CA ALA A 238 -16.91 -23.65 37.80
C ALA A 238 -16.85 -22.49 36.78
N LYS A 239 -17.15 -21.26 37.22
CA LYS A 239 -17.03 -20.05 36.40
C LYS A 239 -15.61 -19.85 35.89
N ASN A 240 -14.60 -19.92 36.77
CA ASN A 240 -13.21 -19.72 36.35
C ASN A 240 -12.68 -20.89 35.52
N GLN A 241 -13.13 -22.12 35.77
CA GLN A 241 -12.87 -23.27 34.91
C GLN A 241 -13.46 -23.08 33.51
N SER A 242 -14.64 -22.49 33.37
CA SER A 242 -15.22 -22.11 32.08
C SER A 242 -14.34 -21.08 31.37
N ARG A 243 -13.89 -20.04 32.09
CA ARG A 243 -13.06 -18.96 31.56
C ARG A 243 -11.71 -19.43 30.99
N ILE A 244 -11.16 -20.56 31.47
CA ILE A 244 -9.99 -21.20 30.84
C ILE A 244 -10.25 -21.51 29.36
N TYR A 245 -11.44 -22.01 29.02
CA TYR A 245 -11.76 -22.37 27.63
C TYR A 245 -11.94 -21.13 26.75
N GLU A 246 -12.44 -20.02 27.32
CA GLU A 246 -12.51 -18.73 26.63
C GLU A 246 -11.11 -18.22 26.28
N VAL A 247 -10.17 -18.21 27.25
CA VAL A 247 -8.78 -17.78 27.01
C VAL A 247 -8.07 -18.72 26.03
N ARG A 248 -8.30 -20.04 26.10
CA ARG A 248 -7.75 -21.00 25.14
C ARG A 248 -8.27 -20.78 23.72
N GLN A 249 -9.53 -20.39 23.58
CA GLN A 249 -10.09 -20.02 22.28
C GLN A 249 -9.41 -18.76 21.74
N GLN A 250 -9.21 -17.74 22.56
CA GLN A 250 -8.48 -16.53 22.18
C GLN A 250 -7.04 -16.87 21.75
N ILE A 251 -6.31 -17.71 22.50
CA ILE A 251 -4.97 -18.17 22.10
C ILE A 251 -5.02 -18.82 20.72
N THR A 252 -6.00 -19.70 20.47
CA THR A 252 -6.15 -20.38 19.18
C THR A 252 -6.38 -19.38 18.05
N GLU A 253 -7.23 -18.38 18.26
CA GLU A 253 -7.52 -17.33 17.27
C GLU A 253 -6.30 -16.46 16.99
N THR A 254 -5.59 -16.01 18.01
CA THR A 254 -4.38 -15.19 17.85
C THR A 254 -3.24 -16.00 17.19
N GLU A 255 -3.06 -17.28 17.53
CA GLU A 255 -2.11 -18.16 16.84
C GLU A 255 -2.47 -18.32 15.35
N ASN A 256 -3.75 -18.50 15.05
CA ASN A 256 -4.22 -18.60 13.67
C ASN A 256 -4.01 -17.29 12.89
N GLY A 257 -4.24 -16.14 13.53
CA GLY A 257 -3.95 -14.82 12.96
C GLY A 257 -2.46 -14.67 12.61
N ILE A 258 -1.56 -15.03 13.53
CA ILE A 258 -0.11 -15.02 13.25
C ILE A 258 0.22 -15.99 12.11
N ASN A 259 -0.28 -17.23 12.13
CA ASN A 259 -0.01 -18.19 11.06
C ASN A 259 -0.47 -17.70 9.67
N PHE A 260 -1.61 -16.99 9.61
CA PHE A 260 -2.08 -16.33 8.41
C PHE A 260 -1.05 -15.29 7.90
N LEU A 261 -0.56 -14.42 8.79
CA LEU A 261 0.48 -13.43 8.44
C LEU A 261 1.80 -14.09 7.99
N LEU A 262 2.13 -15.25 8.56
CA LEU A 262 3.29 -16.06 8.17
C LEU A 262 3.09 -16.84 6.86
N GLY A 263 1.89 -16.78 6.24
CA GLY A 263 1.57 -17.53 5.03
C GLY A 263 1.59 -19.04 5.22
N ARG A 264 1.15 -19.56 6.38
CA ARG A 264 1.11 -20.99 6.70
C ARG A 264 -0.16 -21.40 7.43
N TYR A 265 -0.45 -22.70 7.46
CA TYR A 265 -1.62 -23.25 8.16
C TYR A 265 -1.47 -23.20 9.69
N PRO A 266 -2.60 -23.25 10.44
CA PRO A 266 -2.63 -23.29 11.90
C PRO A 266 -1.63 -24.26 12.54
N GLN A 267 -0.79 -23.72 13.43
CA GLN A 267 0.09 -24.48 14.32
C GLN A 267 0.51 -23.63 15.53
N PRO A 268 0.95 -24.25 16.64
CA PRO A 268 1.39 -23.51 17.81
C PRO A 268 2.53 -22.52 17.50
N ILE A 269 2.50 -21.35 18.14
CA ILE A 269 3.55 -20.32 18.01
C ILE A 269 4.53 -20.43 19.18
N VAL A 270 5.81 -20.66 18.90
CA VAL A 270 6.86 -20.71 19.94
C VAL A 270 7.09 -19.32 20.51
N ARG A 271 7.09 -19.21 21.85
CA ARG A 271 7.21 -17.94 22.59
C ARG A 271 7.65 -18.17 24.04
N SER A 272 8.17 -17.13 24.68
CA SER A 272 8.64 -17.17 26.08
C SER A 272 7.85 -16.22 26.98
N SER A 273 6.65 -16.61 27.39
CA SER A 273 5.69 -15.73 28.07
C SER A 273 5.97 -15.48 29.55
N ALA A 274 6.85 -16.25 30.19
CA ALA A 274 7.10 -16.18 31.64
C ALA A 274 7.63 -14.82 32.11
N ALA A 275 8.44 -14.14 31.30
CA ALA A 275 9.02 -12.84 31.63
C ALA A 275 8.13 -11.65 31.23
N PHE A 276 6.95 -11.90 30.64
CA PHE A 276 6.07 -10.85 30.11
C PHE A 276 5.67 -9.78 31.14
N PRO A 277 5.32 -10.12 32.40
CA PRO A 277 4.97 -9.11 33.40
C PRO A 277 6.12 -8.13 33.69
N ASP A 278 7.36 -8.57 33.53
CA ASP A 278 8.58 -7.80 33.84
C ASP A 278 9.14 -7.04 32.63
N LEU A 279 8.62 -7.28 31.41
CA LEU A 279 9.10 -6.61 30.20
C LEU A 279 8.89 -5.09 30.25
N MET A 280 9.95 -4.30 30.18
CA MET A 280 9.82 -2.85 30.14
C MET A 280 9.69 -2.36 28.69
N PRO A 281 8.68 -1.53 28.37
CA PRO A 281 8.64 -0.83 27.09
C PRO A 281 9.91 0.01 26.91
N GLN A 282 10.52 -0.06 25.74
CA GLN A 282 11.69 0.75 25.42
C GLN A 282 11.30 2.23 25.37
N MET A 283 12.18 3.10 25.89
CA MET A 283 12.00 4.54 25.78
C MET A 283 12.25 4.98 24.32
N LEU A 284 11.21 5.51 23.69
CA LEU A 284 11.27 5.98 22.31
C LEU A 284 11.63 7.46 22.26
N LYS A 285 12.25 7.86 21.15
CA LYS A 285 12.54 9.25 20.80
C LYS A 285 11.66 9.62 19.62
N GLU A 286 10.73 10.54 19.85
CA GLU A 286 9.69 10.94 18.90
C GLU A 286 10.20 11.86 17.77
N GLY A 287 11.32 12.53 18.00
CA GLY A 287 11.85 13.52 17.06
C GLY A 287 10.93 14.73 16.90
N ILE A 288 10.96 15.33 15.71
CA ILE A 288 10.13 16.50 15.36
C ILE A 288 9.14 16.17 14.23
N PRO A 289 7.97 16.84 14.15
CA PRO A 289 6.95 16.53 13.15
C PRO A 289 7.41 16.61 11.69
N SER A 290 8.35 17.50 11.37
CA SER A 290 8.90 17.62 10.01
C SER A 290 9.63 16.36 9.54
N GLN A 291 10.13 15.53 10.45
CA GLN A 291 10.76 14.26 10.10
C GLN A 291 9.76 13.20 9.62
N LEU A 292 8.46 13.35 9.91
CA LEU A 292 7.42 12.45 9.38
C LEU A 292 7.46 12.42 7.84
N LEU A 293 7.69 13.56 7.21
CA LEU A 293 7.79 13.70 5.75
C LEU A 293 8.87 12.80 5.15
N ALA A 294 9.97 12.59 5.87
CA ALA A 294 11.12 11.80 5.41
C ALA A 294 11.06 10.33 5.86
N ASN A 295 10.52 10.07 7.05
CA ASN A 295 10.57 8.76 7.69
C ASN A 295 9.40 7.88 7.28
N ARG A 296 8.20 8.45 7.13
CA ARG A 296 6.97 7.68 6.91
C ARG A 296 6.78 7.30 5.44
N PRO A 297 6.73 5.98 5.11
CA PRO A 297 6.60 5.57 3.71
C PRO A 297 5.25 5.91 3.08
N ASP A 298 4.14 5.99 3.85
CA ASP A 298 2.84 6.41 3.32
C ASP A 298 2.82 7.87 2.86
N ILE A 299 3.49 8.78 3.60
CA ILE A 299 3.65 10.18 3.18
C ILE A 299 4.48 10.26 1.90
N ARG A 300 5.59 9.51 1.82
CA ARG A 300 6.44 9.46 0.62
C ARG A 300 5.71 8.85 -0.57
N GLN A 301 4.90 7.82 -0.35
CA GLN A 301 4.03 7.24 -1.38
C GLN A 301 3.08 8.28 -1.96
N ALA A 302 2.43 9.07 -1.09
CA ALA A 302 1.51 10.13 -1.49
C ALA A 302 2.24 11.29 -2.22
N GLU A 303 3.46 11.64 -1.79
CA GLU A 303 4.29 12.64 -2.48
C GLU A 303 4.62 12.19 -3.92
N MET A 304 5.09 10.95 -4.09
CA MET A 304 5.39 10.40 -5.42
C MET A 304 4.14 10.34 -6.31
N GLY A 305 2.98 9.97 -5.75
CA GLY A 305 1.70 9.99 -6.47
C GLY A 305 1.27 11.41 -6.88
N LEU A 306 1.51 12.41 -6.04
CA LEU A 306 1.28 13.82 -6.36
C LEU A 306 2.19 14.30 -7.50
N GLU A 307 3.48 13.95 -7.47
CA GLU A 307 4.41 14.30 -8.55
C GLU A 307 4.06 13.62 -9.88
N ALA A 308 3.58 12.37 -9.84
CA ALA A 308 3.02 11.71 -11.02
C ALA A 308 1.83 12.49 -11.60
N ALA A 309 0.87 12.89 -10.74
CA ALA A 309 -0.31 13.64 -11.17
C ALA A 309 0.03 15.03 -11.75
N LYS A 310 1.06 15.71 -11.21
CA LYS A 310 1.58 16.96 -11.79
C LYS A 310 2.13 16.76 -13.20
N LEU A 311 2.78 15.62 -13.48
CA LEU A 311 3.28 15.26 -14.81
C LEU A 311 2.14 14.88 -15.76
N ASP A 312 1.12 14.15 -15.29
CA ASP A 312 -0.05 13.78 -16.10
C ASP A 312 -0.82 15.00 -16.61
N ILE A 313 -0.91 16.08 -15.83
CA ILE A 313 -1.46 17.34 -16.33
C ILE A 313 -0.66 17.87 -17.53
N GLN A 314 0.66 17.77 -17.49
CA GLN A 314 1.51 18.22 -18.59
C GLN A 314 1.33 17.33 -19.83
N VAL A 315 1.14 16.01 -19.64
CA VAL A 315 0.82 15.07 -20.72
C VAL A 315 -0.53 15.43 -21.35
N ALA A 316 -1.58 15.60 -20.55
CA ALA A 316 -2.91 15.96 -21.03
C ALA A 316 -2.93 17.35 -21.68
N LYS A 317 -2.14 18.30 -21.16
CA LYS A 317 -1.97 19.62 -21.78
C LYS A 317 -1.29 19.52 -23.15
N ALA A 318 -0.35 18.60 -23.32
CA ALA A 318 0.35 18.42 -24.59
C ALA A 318 -0.58 17.90 -25.72
N GLU A 319 -1.71 17.29 -25.39
CA GLU A 319 -2.72 16.83 -26.38
C GLU A 319 -3.43 17.99 -27.10
N PHE A 320 -3.37 19.23 -26.56
CA PHE A 320 -3.89 20.41 -27.26
C PHE A 320 -3.00 20.87 -28.42
N TYR A 321 -1.74 20.43 -28.46
CA TYR A 321 -0.77 20.87 -29.47
C TYR A 321 -0.68 19.85 -30.63
N PRO A 322 -0.20 20.29 -31.81
CA PRO A 322 0.02 19.39 -32.94
C PRO A 322 1.05 18.30 -32.60
N SER A 323 0.78 17.07 -33.01
CA SER A 323 1.79 16.00 -33.04
C SER A 323 2.50 15.98 -34.38
N PHE A 324 3.79 15.62 -34.36
CA PHE A 324 4.63 15.52 -35.55
C PHE A 324 5.14 14.09 -35.67
N ARG A 325 4.83 13.44 -36.79
CA ARG A 325 5.21 12.05 -37.05
C ARG A 325 6.10 11.96 -38.28
N ILE A 326 7.10 11.10 -38.21
CA ILE A 326 7.91 10.71 -39.36
C ILE A 326 7.54 9.26 -39.68
N VAL A 327 7.16 9.01 -40.94
CA VAL A 327 6.87 7.68 -41.46
C VAL A 327 7.80 7.41 -42.64
N GLY A 328 8.54 6.32 -42.56
CA GLY A 328 9.41 5.84 -43.63
C GLY A 328 9.05 4.42 -44.01
N GLY A 329 9.08 4.09 -45.30
CA GLY A 329 8.81 2.74 -45.79
C GLY A 329 9.85 2.34 -46.82
N ILE A 330 10.17 1.05 -46.84
CA ILE A 330 10.96 0.42 -47.90
C ILE A 330 10.41 -0.99 -48.14
N GLY A 331 10.27 -1.37 -49.40
CA GLY A 331 9.74 -2.69 -49.73
C GLY A 331 9.58 -2.88 -51.21
N TYR A 332 8.70 -3.80 -51.56
CA TYR A 332 8.37 -4.17 -52.91
C TYR A 332 6.87 -4.04 -53.16
N ASN A 333 6.52 -3.58 -54.35
CA ASN A 333 5.15 -3.52 -54.82
C ASN A 333 5.05 -3.98 -56.27
N ALA A 334 4.08 -4.84 -56.58
CA ALA A 334 3.85 -5.31 -57.94
C ALA A 334 2.42 -5.81 -58.12
N PHE A 335 1.88 -5.66 -59.33
CA PHE A 335 0.56 -6.16 -59.68
C PHE A 335 0.48 -7.68 -59.87
N ASN A 336 1.62 -8.37 -59.88
CA ASN A 336 1.72 -9.81 -60.06
C ASN A 336 2.90 -10.38 -59.26
N ALA A 337 2.71 -11.56 -58.64
CA ALA A 337 3.72 -12.23 -57.82
C ALA A 337 5.03 -12.50 -58.56
N LYS A 338 4.97 -12.77 -59.87
CA LYS A 338 6.15 -12.97 -60.71
C LYS A 338 7.09 -11.76 -60.69
N TYR A 339 6.53 -10.56 -60.64
CA TYR A 339 7.31 -9.33 -60.71
C TYR A 339 7.72 -8.81 -59.32
N LEU A 340 7.10 -9.29 -58.23
CA LEU A 340 7.22 -8.70 -56.90
C LEU A 340 8.65 -8.49 -56.42
N LEU A 341 9.58 -9.42 -56.68
CA LEU A 341 10.98 -9.31 -56.23
C LEU A 341 11.95 -8.85 -57.35
N THR A 342 11.41 -8.33 -58.45
CA THR A 342 12.22 -7.77 -59.55
C THR A 342 12.82 -6.44 -59.11
N THR A 343 14.15 -6.35 -59.05
CA THR A 343 14.86 -5.18 -58.54
C THR A 343 15.68 -4.55 -59.67
N PRO A 344 15.63 -3.22 -59.88
CA PRO A 344 14.98 -2.19 -59.05
C PRO A 344 13.51 -1.91 -59.36
N GLU A 345 12.91 -2.58 -60.34
CA GLU A 345 11.62 -2.20 -60.93
C GLU A 345 10.43 -2.27 -59.96
N SER A 346 10.43 -3.21 -59.03
CA SER A 346 9.40 -3.35 -58.00
C SER A 346 9.78 -2.78 -56.65
N LEU A 347 10.99 -2.20 -56.51
CA LEU A 347 11.45 -1.58 -55.26
C LEU A 347 10.72 -0.25 -55.03
N ILE A 348 10.08 -0.12 -53.87
CA ILE A 348 9.42 1.11 -53.43
C ILE A 348 10.05 1.61 -52.13
N PHE A 349 10.17 2.92 -52.01
CA PHE A 349 10.56 3.58 -50.76
C PHE A 349 9.85 4.93 -50.63
N ASN A 350 9.59 5.33 -49.40
CA ASN A 350 9.00 6.63 -49.09
C ASN A 350 9.54 7.15 -47.76
N LEU A 351 9.61 8.47 -47.63
CA LEU A 351 9.86 9.15 -46.37
C LEU A 351 8.95 10.38 -46.33
N ALA A 352 8.03 10.39 -45.38
CA ALA A 352 7.06 11.46 -45.20
C ALA A 352 7.03 11.91 -43.74
N GLY A 353 6.91 13.21 -43.53
CA GLY A 353 6.55 13.78 -42.25
C GLY A 353 5.10 14.25 -42.30
N ASP A 354 4.32 13.94 -41.28
CA ASP A 354 2.96 14.46 -41.11
C ASP A 354 2.83 15.26 -39.81
N MET A 355 1.91 16.22 -39.82
CA MET A 355 1.56 17.02 -38.66
C MET A 355 0.05 16.91 -38.47
N VAL A 356 -0.37 16.43 -37.30
CA VAL A 356 -1.78 16.26 -36.96
C VAL A 356 -2.11 17.20 -35.80
N ALA A 357 -3.06 18.10 -36.03
CA ALA A 357 -3.54 19.04 -35.03
C ALA A 357 -5.04 18.85 -34.80
N PRO A 358 -5.52 18.70 -33.55
CA PRO A 358 -6.94 18.63 -33.27
C PRO A 358 -7.57 20.03 -33.44
N LEU A 359 -8.36 20.23 -34.51
CA LEU A 359 -8.98 21.53 -34.81
C LEU A 359 -10.46 21.60 -34.41
N VAL A 360 -11.22 20.52 -34.62
CA VAL A 360 -12.68 20.47 -34.42
C VAL A 360 -13.02 19.41 -33.36
N ASN A 361 -14.03 19.69 -32.52
CA ASN A 361 -14.52 18.79 -31.47
C ASN A 361 -13.45 18.37 -30.42
N ARG A 362 -12.87 19.35 -29.72
CA ARG A 362 -11.87 19.14 -28.65
C ARG A 362 -12.44 18.68 -27.31
N ASN A 363 -13.68 18.18 -27.27
CA ASN A 363 -14.36 17.86 -26.01
C ASN A 363 -13.63 16.75 -25.23
N ALA A 364 -13.13 15.72 -25.91
CA ALA A 364 -12.35 14.66 -25.27
C ALA A 364 -11.05 15.19 -24.64
N ILE A 365 -10.29 16.02 -25.37
CA ILE A 365 -9.03 16.60 -24.88
C ILE A 365 -9.29 17.54 -23.69
N LYS A 366 -10.35 18.37 -23.76
CA LYS A 366 -10.77 19.22 -22.64
C LYS A 366 -11.16 18.39 -21.42
N ALA A 367 -11.94 17.33 -21.61
CA ALA A 367 -12.35 16.43 -20.53
C ALA A 367 -11.15 15.72 -19.90
N ASN A 368 -10.21 15.20 -20.70
CA ASN A 368 -8.99 14.56 -20.21
C ASN A 368 -8.13 15.54 -19.39
N TYR A 369 -7.95 16.77 -19.87
CA TYR A 369 -7.23 17.80 -19.13
C TYR A 369 -7.93 18.17 -17.83
N GLN A 370 -9.25 18.37 -17.84
CA GLN A 370 -10.02 18.63 -16.62
C GLN A 370 -9.93 17.47 -15.62
N ALA A 371 -10.01 16.22 -16.10
CA ALA A 371 -9.84 15.04 -15.28
C ALA A 371 -8.43 14.95 -14.67
N ALA A 372 -7.38 15.25 -15.44
CA ALA A 372 -6.01 15.31 -14.91
C ALA A 372 -5.83 16.40 -13.84
N ASN A 373 -6.43 17.58 -14.02
CA ASN A 373 -6.44 18.64 -13.00
C ASN A 373 -7.16 18.18 -11.73
N ALA A 374 -8.35 17.59 -11.87
CA ALA A 374 -9.10 17.07 -10.74
C ALA A 374 -8.35 15.96 -9.99
N LYS A 375 -7.67 15.04 -10.71
CA LYS A 375 -6.82 14.00 -10.12
C LYS A 375 -5.65 14.58 -9.33
N GLN A 376 -4.98 15.62 -9.85
CA GLN A 376 -3.91 16.29 -9.11
C GLN A 376 -4.43 16.99 -7.85
N VAL A 377 -5.59 17.65 -7.92
CA VAL A 377 -6.21 18.25 -6.74
C VAL A 377 -6.57 17.19 -5.70
N ALA A 378 -7.11 16.04 -6.13
CA ALA A 378 -7.36 14.90 -5.25
C ALA A 378 -6.06 14.36 -4.62
N ALA A 379 -4.97 14.26 -5.39
CA ALA A 379 -3.66 13.83 -4.89
C ALA A 379 -3.08 14.82 -3.87
N VAL A 380 -3.32 16.13 -4.02
CA VAL A 380 -2.94 17.13 -3.00
C VAL A 380 -3.70 16.89 -1.71
N TYR A 381 -5.02 16.68 -1.77
CA TYR A 381 -5.81 16.39 -0.57
C TYR A 381 -5.39 15.07 0.09
N GLU A 382 -5.05 14.05 -0.69
CA GLU A 382 -4.55 12.79 -0.13
C GLU A 382 -3.23 13.00 0.60
N TYR A 383 -2.28 13.73 0.00
CA TYR A 383 -1.01 14.06 0.63
C TYR A 383 -1.19 14.87 1.93
N GLU A 384 -2.01 15.93 1.91
CA GLU A 384 -2.33 16.75 3.09
C GLU A 384 -3.00 15.91 4.19
N LYS A 385 -3.92 15.00 3.83
CA LYS A 385 -4.59 14.08 4.75
C LYS A 385 -3.61 13.08 5.37
N THR A 386 -2.68 12.53 4.59
CA THR A 386 -1.70 11.55 5.08
C THR A 386 -0.72 12.19 6.06
N ILE A 387 -0.29 13.44 5.83
CA ILE A 387 0.50 14.20 6.80
C ILE A 387 -0.27 14.40 8.11
N LEU A 388 -1.52 14.86 8.02
CA LEU A 388 -2.36 15.10 9.20
C LEU A 388 -2.59 13.80 10.00
N ASN A 389 -2.89 12.70 9.31
CA ASN A 389 -3.05 11.38 9.93
C ASN A 389 -1.76 10.96 10.64
N GLY A 390 -0.61 11.10 9.99
CA GLY A 390 0.67 10.74 10.60
C GLY A 390 0.98 11.55 11.86
N TYR A 391 0.66 12.85 11.86
CA TYR A 391 0.79 13.68 13.06
C TYR A 391 -0.15 13.22 14.19
N VAL A 392 -1.42 12.99 13.88
CA VAL A 392 -2.44 12.58 14.85
C VAL A 392 -2.11 11.20 15.45
N GLU A 393 -1.62 10.26 14.65
CA GLU A 393 -1.18 8.94 15.11
C GLU A 393 -0.07 9.06 16.16
N VAL A 394 0.98 9.84 15.88
CA VAL A 394 2.09 10.05 16.83
C VAL A 394 1.60 10.73 18.11
N ALA A 395 0.81 11.80 17.99
CA ALA A 395 0.25 12.50 19.14
C ALA A 395 -0.60 11.58 20.03
N ASN A 396 -1.44 10.74 19.43
CA ASN A 396 -2.26 9.77 20.16
C ASN A 396 -1.41 8.70 20.84
N GLN A 397 -0.35 8.19 20.18
CA GLN A 397 0.51 7.17 20.79
C GLN A 397 1.34 7.73 21.94
N LEU A 398 1.85 8.97 21.84
CA LEU A 398 2.53 9.65 22.95
C LEU A 398 1.62 9.75 24.19
N ALA A 399 0.41 10.27 24.01
CA ALA A 399 -0.56 10.37 25.09
C ALA A 399 -0.94 8.97 25.63
N LYS A 400 -1.06 7.97 24.76
CA LYS A 400 -1.39 6.59 25.16
C LYS A 400 -0.27 5.97 26.01
N ILE A 401 0.99 6.13 25.62
CA ILE A 401 2.15 5.63 26.37
C ILE A 401 2.18 6.26 27.78
N GLU A 402 2.04 7.58 27.87
CA GLU A 402 2.04 8.30 29.15
C GLU A 402 0.90 7.83 30.07
N ASN A 403 -0.33 7.80 29.55
CA ASN A 403 -1.49 7.39 30.34
C ASN A 403 -1.42 5.93 30.78
N LEU A 404 -0.94 5.02 29.92
CA LEU A 404 -0.77 3.62 30.28
C LEU A 404 0.35 3.42 31.30
N GLN A 405 1.42 4.22 31.27
CA GLN A 405 2.46 4.20 32.30
C GLN A 405 1.90 4.53 33.68
N GLN A 406 1.10 5.61 33.79
CA GLN A 406 0.45 5.99 35.04
C GLN A 406 -0.59 4.95 35.50
N SER A 407 -1.40 4.44 34.55
CA SER A 407 -2.41 3.42 34.84
C SER A 407 -1.78 2.12 35.35
N PHE A 408 -0.69 1.66 34.74
CA PHE A 408 0.03 0.47 35.17
C PHE A 408 0.60 0.62 36.59
N ALA A 409 1.17 1.77 36.92
CA ALA A 409 1.70 2.02 38.27
C ALA A 409 0.61 1.91 39.34
N LEU A 410 -0.57 2.53 39.10
CA LEU A 410 -1.71 2.47 40.02
C LEU A 410 -2.33 1.07 40.11
N LYS A 411 -2.51 0.37 38.97
CA LYS A 411 -3.01 -1.01 38.95
C LYS A 411 -2.04 -1.98 39.64
N SER A 412 -0.73 -1.76 39.51
CA SER A 412 0.26 -2.56 40.22
C SER A 412 0.15 -2.40 41.73
N GLN A 413 -0.05 -1.17 42.23
CA GLN A 413 -0.32 -0.91 43.65
C GLN A 413 -1.63 -1.57 44.12
N GLN A 414 -2.68 -1.50 43.31
CA GLN A 414 -3.97 -2.16 43.59
C GLN A 414 -3.81 -3.68 43.71
N VAL A 415 -3.10 -4.31 42.77
CA VAL A 415 -2.84 -5.77 42.79
C VAL A 415 -2.04 -6.16 44.02
N GLN A 416 -1.06 -5.36 44.43
CA GLN A 416 -0.30 -5.59 45.66
C GLN A 416 -1.21 -5.56 46.89
N ALA A 417 -2.01 -4.50 47.05
CA ALA A 417 -2.92 -4.36 48.19
C ALA A 417 -3.98 -5.47 48.24
N LEU A 418 -4.55 -5.87 47.11
CA LEU A 418 -5.52 -6.97 47.03
C LEU A 418 -4.88 -8.33 47.30
N THR A 419 -3.63 -8.53 46.91
CA THR A 419 -2.88 -9.76 47.22
C THR A 419 -2.62 -9.89 48.72
N GLU A 420 -2.27 -8.80 49.40
CA GLU A 420 -2.17 -8.76 50.87
C GLU A 420 -3.55 -9.00 51.52
N SER A 421 -4.61 -8.40 50.97
CA SER A 421 -5.99 -8.57 51.43
C SER A 421 -6.48 -10.02 51.38
N ILE A 422 -6.07 -10.81 50.37
CA ILE A 422 -6.35 -12.27 50.33
C ILE A 422 -5.79 -12.97 51.57
N THR A 423 -4.57 -12.64 51.98
CA THR A 423 -3.93 -13.28 53.14
C THR A 423 -4.65 -12.90 54.43
N ILE A 424 -5.03 -11.62 54.57
CA ILE A 424 -5.74 -11.11 55.73
C ILE A 424 -7.13 -11.74 55.84
N SER A 425 -7.92 -11.73 54.76
CA SER A 425 -9.28 -12.28 54.75
C SER A 425 -9.29 -13.79 55.06
N ASN A 426 -8.33 -14.56 54.51
CA ASN A 426 -8.18 -15.98 54.82
C ASN A 426 -7.87 -16.23 56.32
N ASN A 427 -7.01 -15.39 56.93
CA ASN A 427 -6.67 -15.51 58.36
C ASN A 427 -7.86 -15.18 59.27
N LEU A 428 -8.62 -14.12 58.94
CA LEU A 428 -9.83 -13.75 59.67
C LEU A 428 -10.91 -14.82 59.55
N PHE A 429 -11.11 -15.37 58.36
CA PHE A 429 -12.08 -16.44 58.10
C PHE A 429 -11.72 -17.72 58.89
N SER A 430 -10.44 -18.09 58.90
CA SER A 430 -9.95 -19.24 59.68
C SER A 430 -10.14 -19.05 61.20
N SER A 431 -10.11 -17.81 61.66
CA SER A 431 -10.32 -17.43 63.07
C SER A 431 -11.79 -17.18 63.43
N ALA A 432 -12.75 -17.46 62.52
CA ALA A 432 -14.18 -17.17 62.64
C ALA A 432 -14.51 -15.68 62.88
N ARG A 433 -13.68 -14.78 62.35
CA ARG A 433 -13.83 -13.31 62.48
C ARG A 433 -14.25 -12.61 61.18
N ALA A 434 -14.37 -13.35 60.09
CA ALA A 434 -14.83 -12.86 58.79
C ALA A 434 -15.84 -13.84 58.17
N ASP A 435 -16.78 -13.32 57.37
CA ASP A 435 -17.74 -14.13 56.62
C ASP A 435 -17.10 -14.74 55.36
N TYR A 436 -17.61 -15.88 54.88
CA TYR A 436 -17.15 -16.53 53.65
C TYR A 436 -17.28 -15.63 52.43
N MET A 437 -18.24 -14.69 52.47
CA MET A 437 -18.48 -13.70 51.42
C MET A 437 -17.30 -12.73 51.28
N GLU A 438 -16.68 -12.31 52.38
CA GLU A 438 -15.54 -11.40 52.35
C GLU A 438 -14.35 -12.05 51.63
N VAL A 439 -14.02 -13.30 51.97
CA VAL A 439 -12.96 -14.07 51.30
C VAL A 439 -13.24 -14.23 49.81
N LEU A 440 -14.46 -14.62 49.45
CA LEU A 440 -14.84 -14.84 48.05
C LEU A 440 -14.76 -13.54 47.25
N LEU A 441 -15.24 -12.42 47.81
CA LEU A 441 -15.20 -11.10 47.18
C LEU A 441 -13.76 -10.63 46.98
N THR A 442 -12.91 -10.73 48.02
CA THR A 442 -11.49 -10.35 47.93
C THR A 442 -10.75 -11.18 46.88
N GLN A 443 -11.00 -12.49 46.81
CA GLN A 443 -10.42 -13.34 45.77
C GLN A 443 -10.88 -12.94 44.36
N ARG A 444 -12.15 -12.57 44.19
CA ARG A 444 -12.69 -12.10 42.90
C ARG A 444 -12.02 -10.81 42.45
N GLU A 445 -11.94 -9.82 43.34
CA GLU A 445 -11.31 -8.52 43.06
C GLU A 445 -9.82 -8.67 42.76
N ALA A 446 -9.12 -9.55 43.49
CA ALA A 446 -7.71 -9.85 43.23
C ALA A 446 -7.49 -10.54 41.88
N LEU A 447 -8.36 -11.48 41.48
CA LEU A 447 -8.30 -12.08 40.16
C LEU A 447 -8.53 -11.03 39.07
N GLU A 448 -9.61 -10.25 39.18
CA GLU A 448 -9.98 -9.23 38.18
C GLU A 448 -8.85 -8.19 38.00
N SER A 449 -8.31 -7.65 39.10
CA SER A 449 -7.21 -6.68 39.06
C SER A 449 -5.91 -7.26 38.45
N ARG A 450 -5.58 -8.53 38.71
CA ARG A 450 -4.42 -9.19 38.08
C ARG A 450 -4.60 -9.36 36.58
N MET A 451 -5.79 -9.74 36.13
CA MET A 451 -6.09 -9.85 34.69
C MET A 451 -5.99 -8.47 34.01
N GLU A 452 -6.53 -7.43 34.64
CA GLU A 452 -6.43 -6.06 34.13
C GLU A 452 -5.00 -5.51 34.09
N LEU A 453 -4.14 -5.89 35.05
CA LEU A 453 -2.73 -5.51 35.05
C LEU A 453 -1.99 -6.10 33.84
N ILE A 454 -2.23 -7.38 33.54
CA ILE A 454 -1.66 -8.05 32.36
C ILE A 454 -2.17 -7.44 31.06
N GLU A 455 -3.46 -7.11 30.99
CA GLU A 455 -4.05 -6.41 29.85
C GLU A 455 -3.41 -5.02 29.66
N THR A 456 -3.23 -4.26 30.74
CA THR A 456 -2.60 -2.94 30.70
C THR A 456 -1.13 -3.05 30.24
N LYS A 457 -0.43 -4.10 30.67
CA LYS A 457 0.93 -4.41 30.22
C LYS A 457 1.00 -4.69 28.72
N MET A 458 0.09 -5.51 28.20
CA MET A 458 -0.03 -5.76 26.77
C MET A 458 -0.28 -4.47 26.00
N GLN A 459 -1.18 -3.62 26.50
CA GLN A 459 -1.45 -2.32 25.89
C GLN A 459 -0.22 -1.40 25.89
N GLN A 460 0.63 -1.45 26.91
CA GLN A 460 1.91 -0.72 26.93
C GLN A 460 2.87 -1.20 25.85
N MET A 461 3.02 -2.53 25.70
CA MET A 461 3.88 -3.11 24.67
C MET A 461 3.35 -2.78 23.26
N ASN A 462 2.04 -2.87 23.05
CA ASN A 462 1.42 -2.51 21.78
C ASN A 462 1.54 -1.01 21.49
N ALA A 463 1.44 -0.14 22.50
CA ALA A 463 1.64 1.30 22.32
C ALA A 463 3.08 1.62 21.89
N MET A 464 4.08 0.93 22.46
CA MET A 464 5.49 1.03 22.03
C MET A 464 5.67 0.61 20.56
N VAL A 465 5.11 -0.53 20.15
CA VAL A 465 5.15 -1.01 18.76
C VAL A 465 4.49 -0.02 17.80
N ASN A 466 3.28 0.43 18.13
CA ASN A 466 2.52 1.34 17.29
C ASN A 466 3.15 2.73 17.21
N MET A 467 3.85 3.18 18.25
CA MET A 467 4.63 4.43 18.20
C MET A 467 5.82 4.29 17.26
N TYR A 468 6.58 3.18 17.34
CA TYR A 468 7.68 2.90 16.40
C TYR A 468 7.18 2.86 14.94
N GLN A 469 6.03 2.23 14.70
CA GLN A 469 5.35 2.23 13.41
C GLN A 469 4.92 3.64 12.96
N ALA A 470 4.28 4.42 13.83
CA ALA A 470 3.74 5.74 13.53
C ALA A 470 4.84 6.76 13.19
N LEU A 471 6.04 6.61 13.76
CA LEU A 471 7.21 7.42 13.42
C LEU A 471 7.81 7.06 12.05
N GLY A 472 7.41 5.94 11.43
CA GLY A 472 7.90 5.46 10.15
C GLY A 472 8.98 4.36 10.24
N GLY A 473 9.15 3.74 11.41
CA GLY A 473 10.06 2.61 11.60
C GLY A 473 9.52 1.30 11.03
N GLY A 474 10.34 0.24 11.01
CA GLY A 474 9.90 -1.13 10.74
C GLY A 474 10.19 -1.69 9.34
N TRP A 475 10.52 -0.85 8.35
CA TRP A 475 10.74 -1.29 6.97
C TRP A 475 12.21 -1.52 6.61
N ASN A 476 13.14 -1.12 7.48
CA ASN A 476 14.60 -1.32 7.36
C ASN A 476 15.09 -2.45 8.24
#